data_AF-V4L6Y9-F1
#
_entry.id   AF-V4L6Y9-F1
#
_cell.length_a   1.000
_cell.length_b   1.000
_cell.length_c   1.000
_cell.angle_alpha   90.00
_cell.angle_beta   90.00
_cell.angle_gamma   90.00
#
_symmetry.space_group_name_H-M   'P 1'
#
loop_
_entity.id
_entity.type
_entity.pdbx_description
1 polymer ?
#
loop_
_entity_poly.entity_id
_entity_poly.type
_entity_poly.pdbx_seq_one_letter_code
_entity_poly.pdbx_strand_id
1 'polypeptide(L)'
;HRATGRGFVVEHKKFAENYRLYARTHFIKAIELAVILLVYAAYSPLAKSSFVYILMTISSWFLITSWMISPFLFNPSGFDWLKTVYDFDDFMNWLWSRGGLFTKADQSWFTWWNEEQEHLKTTGVWGKLLEIILDLRFFFFQYSIVYHLRIADNRTSIGVYLVSWGCIIGIAAIYITTIYGQKKYSVKEHIKYRVIQFLVICLTVLVVVLMLQFTKLTFVDLLISLLAFIPTGWGLISIAQVLRPFLISTVVWDTVISVARLYDLCFGLIVMAPVAMFSWLPGFQNMQTRILFNEAFSRGLQISIILAGKKST
;
A
#
# COMPACT_ATOMS: atom_id res chain seq x y z
N HIS A 1 5.00 -11.00 24.95
CA HIS A 1 5.14 -12.34 25.55
C HIS A 1 4.68 -12.31 27.00
N ARG A 2 3.68 -13.11 27.36
CA ARG A 2 3.28 -13.38 28.75
C ARG A 2 3.33 -14.89 28.95
N ALA A 3 4.18 -15.34 29.87
CA ALA A 3 4.21 -16.75 30.27
C ALA A 3 3.08 -16.98 31.28
N THR A 4 1.98 -17.57 30.83
CA THR A 4 1.01 -18.21 31.72
C THR A 4 1.39 -19.68 31.79
N GLY A 5 1.52 -20.25 32.99
CA GLY A 5 2.09 -21.58 33.26
C GLY A 5 1.30 -22.79 32.74
N ARG A 6 0.75 -22.72 31.53
CA ARG A 6 0.08 -23.81 30.81
C ARG A 6 0.70 -24.00 29.43
N GLY A 7 1.88 -24.62 29.40
CA GLY A 7 2.51 -25.05 28.16
C GLY A 7 2.85 -23.93 27.16
N PHE A 8 3.59 -24.30 26.13
CA PHE A 8 3.91 -23.40 25.03
C PHE A 8 2.75 -23.45 24.02
N VAL A 9 1.94 -22.39 23.98
CA VAL A 9 0.89 -22.25 22.96
C VAL A 9 1.43 -21.39 21.82
N VAL A 10 1.64 -22.04 20.69
CA VAL A 10 2.04 -21.40 19.43
C VAL A 10 0.84 -20.65 18.89
N GLU A 11 0.88 -19.32 18.90
CA GLU A 11 -0.23 -18.47 18.45
C GLU A 11 0.06 -17.88 17.06
N HIS A 12 -0.88 -18.08 16.14
CA HIS A 12 -0.90 -17.44 14.83
C HIS A 12 -1.34 -15.97 14.96
N LYS A 13 -0.55 -15.06 14.42
CA LYS A 13 -0.88 -13.65 14.31
C LYS A 13 -1.67 -13.39 13.02
N LYS A 14 -2.85 -12.79 13.15
CA LYS A 14 -3.70 -12.46 12.01
C LYS A 14 -2.99 -11.50 11.05
N PHE A 15 -3.30 -11.58 9.76
CA PHE A 15 -2.77 -10.68 8.73
C PHE A 15 -2.95 -9.21 9.10
N ALA A 16 -4.13 -8.78 9.56
CA ALA A 16 -4.37 -7.37 9.92
C ALA A 16 -3.44 -6.89 11.04
N GLU A 17 -3.08 -7.76 11.99
CA GLU A 17 -2.11 -7.44 13.05
C GLU A 17 -0.70 -7.30 12.47
N ASN A 18 -0.27 -8.25 11.63
CA ASN A 18 1.02 -8.17 10.95
C ASN A 18 1.10 -6.92 10.04
N TYR A 19 0.03 -6.60 9.30
CA TYR A 19 -0.05 -5.41 8.48
C TYR A 19 0.18 -4.15 9.31
N ARG A 20 -0.54 -3.98 10.43
CA ARG A 20 -0.35 -2.83 11.32
C ARG A 20 1.07 -2.69 11.86
N LEU A 21 1.74 -3.80 12.18
CA LEU A 21 3.09 -3.80 12.71
C LEU A 21 4.17 -3.51 11.66
N TYR A 22 3.97 -3.99 10.42
CA TYR A 22 5.03 -4.02 9.41
C TYR A 22 4.73 -3.17 8.16
N ALA A 23 3.56 -2.52 8.05
CA ALA A 23 3.17 -1.72 6.90
C ALA A 23 4.23 -0.65 6.55
N ARG A 24 4.55 0.24 7.49
CA ARG A 24 5.47 1.36 7.24
C ARG A 24 6.93 0.94 7.12
N THR A 25 7.35 -0.06 7.90
CA THR A 25 8.76 -0.45 8.04
C THR A 25 9.23 -1.46 6.98
N HIS A 26 8.33 -2.33 6.51
CA HIS A 26 8.69 -3.43 5.60
C HIS A 26 7.83 -3.39 4.33
N PHE A 27 6.51 -3.51 4.46
CA PHE A 27 5.65 -3.78 3.30
C PHE A 27 5.62 -2.63 2.29
N ILE A 28 5.35 -1.41 2.74
CA ILE A 28 5.33 -0.24 1.87
C ILE A 28 6.72 -0.02 1.26
N LYS A 29 7.79 -0.25 2.02
CA LYS A 29 9.17 -0.12 1.51
C LYS A 29 9.54 -1.17 0.48
N ALA A 30 9.09 -2.41 0.65
CA ALA A 30 9.25 -3.46 -0.34
C ALA A 30 8.51 -3.12 -1.64
N ILE A 31 7.28 -2.60 -1.54
CA ILE A 31 6.48 -2.18 -2.69
C ILE A 31 7.12 -0.97 -3.39
N GLU A 32 7.54 0.06 -2.66
CA GLU A 32 8.27 1.22 -3.19
C GLU A 32 9.51 0.77 -3.98
N LEU A 33 10.32 -0.13 -3.40
CA LEU A 33 11.53 -0.65 -4.04
C LEU A 33 11.21 -1.52 -5.27
N ALA A 34 10.18 -2.37 -5.20
CA ALA A 34 9.74 -3.18 -6.34
C ALA A 34 9.31 -2.32 -7.53
N VAL A 35 8.55 -1.24 -7.28
CA VAL A 35 8.15 -0.29 -8.32
C VAL A 35 9.37 0.37 -8.98
N ILE A 36 10.39 0.75 -8.19
CA ILE A 36 11.65 1.30 -8.73
C ILE A 36 12.34 0.29 -9.66
N LEU A 37 12.47 -0.97 -9.23
CA LEU A 37 13.14 -2.00 -10.03
C LEU A 37 12.38 -2.35 -11.31
N LEU A 38 11.04 -2.30 -11.28
CA LEU A 38 10.19 -2.49 -12.46
C LEU A 38 10.34 -1.34 -13.46
N VAL A 39 10.35 -0.09 -12.97
CA VAL A 39 10.59 1.09 -13.83
C VAL A 39 12.00 1.04 -14.41
N TYR A 40 13.00 0.67 -13.61
CA TYR A 40 14.37 0.48 -14.10
C TYR A 40 14.44 -0.62 -15.17
N ALA A 41 13.77 -1.75 -14.98
CA ALA A 41 13.71 -2.83 -15.97
C ALA A 41 13.05 -2.38 -17.29
N ALA A 42 12.00 -1.57 -17.20
CA ALA A 42 11.21 -1.14 -18.36
C ALA A 42 11.91 -0.07 -19.21
N TYR A 43 12.60 0.89 -18.58
CA TYR A 43 13.08 2.09 -19.27
C TYR A 43 14.61 2.22 -19.34
N SER A 44 15.38 1.44 -18.58
CA SER A 44 16.84 1.54 -18.60
C SER A 44 17.44 0.85 -19.82
N PRO A 45 18.30 1.52 -20.61
CA PRO A 45 19.05 0.87 -21.69
C PRO A 45 19.95 -0.26 -21.18
N LEU A 46 20.44 -0.16 -19.94
CA LEU A 46 21.29 -1.17 -19.30
C LEU A 46 20.51 -2.44 -18.94
N ALA A 47 19.19 -2.33 -18.74
CA ALA A 47 18.32 -3.47 -18.45
C ALA A 47 18.03 -4.36 -19.67
N LYS A 48 18.38 -3.91 -20.89
CA LYS A 48 18.22 -4.72 -22.11
C LYS A 48 19.04 -6.01 -22.09
N SER A 49 20.17 -6.02 -21.38
CA SER A 49 20.90 -7.24 -21.08
C SER A 49 20.32 -7.88 -19.81
N SER A 50 19.56 -8.97 -19.97
CA SER A 50 18.91 -9.66 -18.85
C SER A 50 19.92 -10.09 -17.78
N PHE A 51 21.12 -10.51 -18.17
CA PHE A 51 22.16 -10.91 -17.22
C PHE A 51 22.67 -9.74 -16.38
N VAL A 52 22.97 -8.60 -17.00
CA VAL A 52 23.45 -7.40 -16.30
C VAL A 52 22.37 -6.87 -15.35
N TYR A 53 21.11 -6.83 -15.80
CA TYR A 53 19.99 -6.45 -14.93
C TYR A 53 19.89 -7.33 -13.68
N ILE A 54 19.91 -8.66 -13.87
CA ILE A 54 19.79 -9.61 -12.75
C ILE A 54 20.95 -9.40 -11.78
N LEU A 55 22.19 -9.36 -12.26
CA LEU A 55 23.37 -9.20 -11.40
C LEU A 55 23.32 -7.91 -10.57
N MET A 56 22.84 -6.82 -11.15
CA MET A 56 22.75 -5.52 -10.49
C MET A 56 21.59 -5.41 -9.50
N THR A 57 20.52 -6.20 -9.67
CA THR A 57 19.26 -6.03 -8.91
C THR A 57 18.91 -7.21 -7.99
N ILE A 58 19.64 -8.33 -8.06
CA ILE A 58 19.33 -9.54 -7.30
C ILE A 58 19.28 -9.29 -5.78
N SER A 59 20.17 -8.46 -5.24
CA SER A 59 20.19 -8.11 -3.82
C SER A 59 18.95 -7.30 -3.42
N SER A 60 18.49 -6.39 -4.28
CA SER A 60 17.26 -5.62 -4.07
C SER A 60 16.01 -6.50 -4.15
N TRP A 61 15.95 -7.44 -5.10
CA TRP A 61 14.86 -8.41 -5.19
C TRP A 61 14.81 -9.36 -3.97
N PHE A 62 15.97 -9.79 -3.48
CA PHE A 62 16.07 -10.54 -2.23
C PHE A 62 15.56 -9.72 -1.04
N LEU A 63 15.93 -8.44 -0.94
CA LEU A 63 15.44 -7.54 0.11
C LEU A 63 13.91 -7.39 0.07
N ILE A 64 13.35 -7.12 -1.12
CA ILE A 64 11.88 -7.04 -1.33
C ILE A 64 11.20 -8.30 -0.83
N THR A 65 11.69 -9.46 -1.26
CA THR A 65 11.10 -10.76 -0.89
C THR A 65 11.20 -10.99 0.61
N SER A 66 12.34 -10.66 1.23
CA SER A 66 12.53 -10.81 2.67
C SER A 66 11.56 -9.93 3.46
N TRP A 67 11.38 -8.67 3.08
CA TRP A 67 10.47 -7.75 3.75
C TRP A 67 9.00 -8.11 3.57
N MET A 68 8.62 -8.65 2.41
CA MET A 68 7.25 -9.11 2.18
C MET A 68 6.93 -10.39 2.93
N ILE A 69 7.84 -11.37 2.97
CA ILE A 69 7.54 -12.73 3.42
C ILE A 69 7.93 -12.99 4.87
N SER A 70 8.96 -12.32 5.40
CA SER A 70 9.48 -12.56 6.76
C SER A 70 8.40 -12.53 7.85
N PRO A 71 7.49 -11.53 7.92
CA PRO A 71 6.44 -11.51 8.93
C PRO A 71 5.52 -12.73 8.91
N PHE A 72 5.35 -13.37 7.76
CA PHE A 72 4.49 -14.54 7.60
C PHE A 72 5.28 -15.85 7.75
N LEU A 73 6.51 -15.91 7.24
CA LEU A 73 7.41 -17.06 7.40
C LEU A 73 7.67 -17.37 8.87
N PHE A 74 7.86 -16.33 9.69
CA PHE A 74 8.07 -16.47 11.13
C PHE A 74 6.78 -16.45 11.96
N ASN A 75 5.61 -16.43 11.31
CA ASN A 75 4.31 -16.53 11.96
C ASN A 75 3.81 -17.97 11.87
N PRO A 76 3.58 -18.66 13.00
CA PRO A 76 3.05 -20.02 12.97
C PRO A 76 1.75 -20.13 12.19
N SER A 77 1.61 -21.18 11.38
CA SER A 77 0.49 -21.34 10.44
C SER A 77 0.31 -20.16 9.47
N GLY A 78 1.38 -19.39 9.22
CA GLY A 78 1.36 -18.25 8.30
C GLY A 78 1.12 -18.65 6.84
N PHE A 79 1.43 -19.90 6.48
CA PHE A 79 1.12 -20.48 5.17
C PHE A 79 0.02 -21.56 5.23
N ASP A 80 -0.94 -21.42 6.14
CA ASP A 80 -2.15 -22.25 6.15
C ASP A 80 -3.25 -21.59 5.31
N TRP A 81 -3.85 -22.34 4.38
CA TRP A 81 -4.86 -21.81 3.46
C TRP A 81 -6.12 -21.31 4.19
N LEU A 82 -6.65 -22.08 5.14
CA LEU A 82 -7.86 -21.69 5.86
C LEU A 82 -7.60 -20.45 6.72
N LYS A 83 -6.44 -20.38 7.39
CA LYS A 83 -6.02 -19.17 8.10
C LYS A 83 -5.93 -17.97 7.19
N THR A 84 -5.34 -18.12 6.01
CA THR A 84 -5.21 -17.02 5.04
C THR A 84 -6.58 -16.49 4.59
N VAL A 85 -7.56 -17.37 4.36
CA VAL A 85 -8.94 -16.97 4.00
C VAL A 85 -9.62 -16.21 5.15
N TYR A 86 -9.49 -16.68 6.40
CA TYR A 86 -10.04 -15.97 7.56
C TYR A 86 -9.35 -14.63 7.81
N ASP A 87 -8.04 -14.57 7.58
CA ASP A 87 -7.24 -13.36 7.70
C ASP A 87 -7.61 -12.31 6.65
N PHE A 88 -7.99 -12.74 5.44
CA PHE A 88 -8.53 -11.84 4.42
C PHE A 88 -9.84 -11.19 4.89
N ASP A 89 -10.77 -11.99 5.40
CA ASP A 89 -12.04 -11.47 5.92
C ASP A 89 -11.82 -10.53 7.12
N ASP A 90 -10.95 -10.89 8.07
CA ASP A 90 -10.58 -10.04 9.20
C ASP A 90 -9.95 -8.71 8.75
N PHE A 91 -9.04 -8.74 7.77
CA PHE A 91 -8.43 -7.55 7.19
C PHE A 91 -9.46 -6.64 6.52
N MET A 92 -10.37 -7.19 5.72
CA MET A 92 -11.42 -6.42 5.06
C MET A 92 -12.39 -5.81 6.08
N ASN A 93 -12.78 -6.57 7.10
CA ASN A 93 -13.63 -6.07 8.18
C ASN A 93 -12.96 -4.94 8.97
N TRP A 94 -11.67 -5.07 9.29
CA TRP A 94 -10.88 -4.02 9.94
C TRP A 94 -10.73 -2.76 9.08
N LEU A 95 -10.48 -2.93 7.77
CA LEU A 95 -10.28 -1.83 6.82
C LEU A 95 -11.53 -0.98 6.63
N TRP A 96 -12.70 -1.62 6.60
CA TRP A 96 -14.01 -0.98 6.38
C TRP A 96 -14.82 -0.73 7.65
N SER A 97 -14.23 -1.02 8.82
CA SER A 97 -14.84 -0.74 10.12
C SER A 97 -15.19 0.74 10.24
N ARG A 98 -16.41 1.03 10.71
CA ARG A 98 -16.96 2.40 10.77
C ARG A 98 -16.27 3.31 11.81
N GLY A 99 -15.43 2.76 12.69
CA GLY A 99 -14.74 3.51 13.73
C GLY A 99 -15.68 4.20 14.73
N GLY A 100 -15.11 4.70 15.83
CA GLY A 100 -15.84 5.40 16.89
C GLY A 100 -14.87 6.09 17.87
N LEU A 101 -15.41 6.89 18.79
CA LEU A 101 -14.61 7.75 19.69
C LEU A 101 -13.65 6.97 20.62
N PHE A 102 -13.90 5.67 20.83
CA PHE A 102 -13.09 4.78 21.67
C PHE A 102 -12.63 3.51 20.93
N THR A 103 -12.76 3.47 19.60
CA THR A 103 -12.29 2.32 18.82
C THR A 103 -10.77 2.36 18.74
N LYS A 104 -10.14 1.24 19.10
CA LYS A 104 -8.69 1.05 19.08
C LYS A 104 -8.17 0.75 17.67
N ALA A 105 -6.86 0.92 17.45
CA ALA A 105 -6.21 0.63 16.17
C ALA A 105 -6.39 -0.82 15.69
N ASP A 106 -6.54 -1.79 16.59
CA ASP A 106 -6.78 -3.19 16.23
C ASP A 106 -8.18 -3.45 15.65
N GLN A 107 -9.12 -2.54 15.87
CA GLN A 107 -10.53 -2.66 15.47
C GLN A 107 -10.91 -1.78 14.26
N SER A 108 -10.13 -0.76 13.96
CA SER A 108 -10.43 0.20 12.89
C SER A 108 -9.16 0.68 12.19
N TRP A 109 -9.12 0.52 10.86
CA TRP A 109 -8.05 1.09 10.04
C TRP A 109 -7.94 2.60 10.20
N PHE A 110 -9.06 3.32 10.33
CA PHE A 110 -9.01 4.77 10.47
C PHE A 110 -8.33 5.19 11.79
N THR A 111 -8.58 4.48 12.89
CA THR A 111 -7.87 4.75 14.15
C THR A 111 -6.39 4.46 13.99
N TRP A 112 -6.03 3.27 13.48
CA TRP A 112 -4.63 2.90 13.25
C TRP A 112 -3.91 3.90 12.34
N TRP A 113 -4.52 4.31 11.24
CA TRP A 113 -3.95 5.29 10.31
C TRP A 113 -3.72 6.65 10.97
N ASN A 114 -4.58 7.06 11.90
CA ASN A 114 -4.36 8.28 12.68
C ASN A 114 -3.23 8.14 13.72
N GLU A 115 -3.13 7.00 14.40
CA GLU A 115 -2.06 6.70 15.36
C GLU A 115 -0.70 6.66 14.66
N GLU A 116 -0.63 6.03 13.48
CA GLU A 116 0.60 5.94 12.68
C GLU A 116 1.17 7.33 12.34
N GLN A 117 0.30 8.32 12.15
CA GLN A 117 0.66 9.70 11.82
C GLN A 117 0.72 10.65 13.02
N GLU A 118 0.63 10.14 14.24
CA GLU A 118 0.62 10.97 15.45
C GLU A 118 1.93 11.72 15.66
N HIS A 119 3.06 11.13 15.28
CA HIS A 119 4.38 11.75 15.33
C HIS A 119 4.45 13.09 14.56
N LEU A 120 3.66 13.29 13.50
CA LEU A 120 3.62 14.55 12.77
C LEU A 120 3.02 15.71 13.58
N LYS A 121 2.26 15.42 14.65
CA LYS A 121 1.73 16.46 15.54
C LYS A 121 2.83 17.10 16.39
N THR A 122 3.80 16.30 16.84
CA THR A 122 4.90 16.74 17.70
C THR A 122 6.16 17.11 16.92
N THR A 123 6.23 16.78 15.62
CA THR A 123 7.35 17.11 14.75
C THR A 123 7.43 18.62 14.49
N GLY A 124 8.63 19.20 14.70
CA GLY A 124 8.91 20.62 14.46
C GLY A 124 8.87 21.00 12.97
N VAL A 125 8.93 22.30 12.68
CA VAL A 125 8.82 22.84 11.30
C VAL A 125 9.86 22.25 10.36
N TRP A 126 11.12 22.14 10.81
CA TRP A 126 12.20 21.55 10.02
C TRP A 126 11.99 20.07 9.73
N GLY A 127 11.47 19.31 10.71
CA GLY A 127 11.13 17.90 10.49
C GLY A 127 10.01 17.74 9.47
N LYS A 128 8.96 18.56 9.54
CA LYS A 128 7.88 18.58 8.55
C LYS A 128 8.37 18.96 7.15
N LEU A 129 9.30 19.91 7.06
CA LEU A 129 9.92 20.27 5.79
C LEU A 129 10.73 19.10 5.22
N LEU A 130 11.49 18.38 6.04
CA LEU A 130 12.23 17.20 5.61
C LEU A 130 11.30 16.07 5.14
N GLU A 131 10.18 15.82 5.83
CA GLU A 131 9.17 14.85 5.37
C GLU A 131 8.66 15.22 3.97
N ILE A 132 8.30 16.50 3.75
CA ILE A 132 7.86 16.98 2.42
C ILE A 132 8.96 16.76 1.36
N ILE A 133 10.22 17.13 1.67
CA ILE A 133 11.36 16.95 0.74
C ILE A 133 11.54 15.47 0.40
N LEU A 134 11.45 14.59 1.39
CA LEU A 134 11.57 13.15 1.19
C LEU A 134 10.42 12.60 0.33
N ASP A 135 9.21 13.14 0.48
CA ASP A 135 8.03 12.73 -0.31
C ASP A 135 8.09 13.20 -1.77
N LEU A 136 8.84 14.28 -2.08
CA LEU A 136 9.05 14.71 -3.47
C LEU A 136 9.63 13.60 -4.35
N ARG A 137 10.30 12.59 -3.76
CA ARG A 137 10.84 11.44 -4.48
C ARG A 137 9.79 10.70 -5.30
N PHE A 138 8.52 10.70 -4.85
CA PHE A 138 7.43 10.02 -5.55
C PHE A 138 7.06 10.70 -6.86
N PHE A 139 7.40 11.97 -7.04
CA PHE A 139 7.10 12.71 -8.26
C PHE A 139 8.10 12.43 -9.40
N PHE A 140 9.27 11.87 -9.07
CA PHE A 140 10.23 11.44 -10.09
C PHE A 140 9.72 10.29 -10.97
N PHE A 141 8.79 9.47 -10.49
CA PHE A 141 8.20 8.39 -11.28
C PHE A 141 7.35 8.95 -12.42
N GLN A 142 6.44 9.88 -12.10
CA GLN A 142 5.67 10.59 -13.10
C GLN A 142 6.57 11.37 -14.05
N TYR A 143 7.56 12.10 -13.52
CA TYR A 143 8.54 12.80 -14.35
C TYR A 143 9.20 11.85 -15.35
N SER A 144 9.70 10.70 -14.89
CA SER A 144 10.41 9.72 -15.72
C SER A 144 9.50 9.13 -16.80
N ILE A 145 8.28 8.71 -16.43
CA ILE A 145 7.39 7.97 -17.35
C ILE A 145 6.76 8.91 -18.39
N VAL A 146 6.39 10.14 -18.03
CA VAL A 146 5.68 11.07 -18.92
C VAL A 146 6.49 11.40 -20.18
N TYR A 147 7.82 11.49 -20.10
CA TYR A 147 8.68 11.75 -21.26
C TYR A 147 8.82 10.56 -22.22
N HIS A 148 8.48 9.35 -21.76
CA HIS A 148 8.44 8.17 -22.62
C HIS A 148 7.08 7.97 -23.32
N LEU A 149 6.06 8.75 -22.96
CA LEU A 149 4.75 8.70 -23.60
C LEU A 149 4.81 9.32 -24.99
N ARG A 150 4.06 8.74 -25.94
CA ARG A 150 4.01 9.22 -27.33
C ARG A 150 3.47 10.64 -27.46
N ILE A 151 2.62 11.07 -26.54
CA ILE A 151 2.10 12.45 -26.48
C ILE A 151 3.21 13.50 -26.27
N ALA A 152 4.33 13.12 -25.63
CA ALA A 152 5.46 14.01 -25.41
C ALA A 152 6.23 14.30 -26.71
N ASP A 153 6.09 13.47 -27.75
CA ASP A 153 6.71 13.64 -29.07
C ASP A 153 8.23 13.94 -29.00
N ASN A 154 8.93 13.21 -28.13
CA ASN A 154 10.35 13.41 -27.80
C ASN A 154 10.71 14.79 -27.22
N ARG A 155 9.73 15.63 -26.88
CA ARG A 155 9.98 16.90 -26.19
C ARG A 155 10.28 16.62 -24.72
N THR A 156 11.45 17.04 -24.28
CA THR A 156 11.90 16.93 -22.88
C THR A 156 11.70 18.22 -22.09
N SER A 157 10.83 19.12 -22.56
CA SER A 157 10.57 20.37 -21.86
C SER A 157 9.83 20.14 -20.54
N ILE A 158 10.12 20.96 -19.53
CA ILE A 158 9.44 20.89 -18.24
C ILE A 158 7.92 21.12 -18.36
N GLY A 159 7.48 21.79 -19.43
CA GLY A 159 6.07 22.00 -19.75
C GLY A 159 5.30 20.70 -19.94
N VAL A 160 5.89 19.65 -20.53
CA VAL A 160 5.20 18.35 -20.71
C VAL A 160 4.88 17.73 -19.34
N TYR A 161 5.84 17.78 -18.43
CA TYR A 161 5.64 17.33 -17.06
C TYR A 161 4.56 18.17 -16.34
N LEU A 162 4.62 19.50 -16.42
CA LEU A 162 3.60 20.36 -15.82
C LEU A 162 2.19 20.12 -16.39
N VAL A 163 2.06 19.87 -17.69
CA VAL A 163 0.77 19.53 -18.32
C VAL A 163 0.22 18.20 -17.79
N SER A 164 1.08 17.21 -17.50
CA SER A 164 0.63 15.92 -16.96
C SER A 164 -0.04 16.04 -15.58
N TRP A 165 0.29 17.08 -14.79
CA TRP A 165 -0.42 17.37 -13.54
C TRP A 165 -1.89 17.75 -13.76
N GLY A 166 -2.25 18.24 -14.95
CA GLY A 166 -3.65 18.46 -15.32
C GLY A 166 -4.50 17.19 -15.24
N CYS A 167 -3.93 16.02 -15.55
CA CYS A 167 -4.62 14.74 -15.42
C CYS A 167 -4.92 14.43 -13.94
N ILE A 168 -3.95 14.65 -13.05
CA ILE A 168 -4.10 14.42 -11.61
C ILE A 168 -5.14 15.36 -11.02
N ILE A 169 -5.09 16.64 -11.38
CA ILE A 169 -6.08 17.64 -10.96
C ILE A 169 -7.47 17.23 -11.45
N GLY A 170 -7.60 16.76 -12.70
CA GLY A 170 -8.86 16.27 -13.26
C GLY A 170 -9.42 15.06 -12.49
N ILE A 171 -8.59 14.05 -12.22
CA ILE A 171 -8.97 12.87 -11.44
C ILE A 171 -9.40 13.28 -10.02
N ALA A 172 -8.63 14.16 -9.36
CA ALA A 172 -8.96 14.67 -8.03
C ALA A 172 -10.28 15.46 -8.03
N ALA A 173 -10.51 16.30 -9.03
CA ALA A 173 -11.74 17.07 -9.18
C ALA A 173 -12.96 16.14 -9.35
N ILE A 174 -12.87 15.14 -10.24
CA ILE A 174 -13.92 14.12 -10.44
C ILE A 174 -14.25 13.43 -9.11
N TYR A 175 -13.22 13.03 -8.37
CA TYR A 175 -13.41 12.32 -7.11
C TYR A 175 -14.04 13.21 -6.03
N ILE A 176 -13.55 14.44 -5.88
CA ILE A 176 -14.10 15.44 -4.93
C ILE A 176 -15.56 15.76 -5.28
N THR A 177 -15.89 15.99 -6.56
CA THR A 177 -17.27 16.23 -7.01
C THR A 177 -18.18 15.05 -6.69
N THR A 178 -17.68 13.82 -6.85
CA THR A 178 -18.45 12.60 -6.54
C THR A 178 -18.73 12.50 -5.03
N ILE A 179 -17.73 12.71 -4.17
CA ILE A 179 -17.90 12.71 -2.70
C ILE A 179 -18.85 13.82 -2.25
N TYR A 180 -18.66 15.04 -2.77
CA TYR A 180 -19.53 16.16 -2.45
C TYR A 180 -20.98 15.89 -2.87
N GLY A 181 -21.18 15.37 -4.09
CA GLY A 181 -22.49 14.96 -4.60
C GLY A 181 -23.12 13.87 -3.75
N GLN A 182 -22.33 12.88 -3.31
CA GLN A 182 -22.80 11.81 -2.43
C GLN A 182 -23.29 12.39 -1.10
N LYS A 183 -22.49 13.23 -0.43
CA LYS A 183 -22.87 13.83 0.86
C LYS A 183 -24.12 14.70 0.74
N LYS A 184 -24.25 15.47 -0.34
CA LYS A 184 -25.35 16.43 -0.51
C LYS A 184 -26.65 15.78 -0.96
N TYR A 185 -26.58 14.82 -1.88
CA TYR A 185 -27.75 14.31 -2.60
C TYR A 185 -28.05 12.83 -2.35
N SER A 186 -27.08 12.00 -1.91
CA SER A 186 -27.26 10.54 -1.86
C SER A 186 -28.33 10.06 -0.88
N VAL A 187 -28.73 10.84 0.12
CA VAL A 187 -29.75 10.41 1.11
C VAL A 187 -31.12 11.00 0.81
N LYS A 188 -31.17 12.23 0.27
CA LYS A 188 -32.43 12.97 0.06
C LYS A 188 -32.93 12.91 -1.38
N GLU A 189 -32.02 12.79 -2.35
CA GLU A 189 -32.33 12.98 -3.77
C GLU A 189 -31.49 12.02 -4.64
N HIS A 190 -31.72 10.70 -4.49
CA HIS A 190 -30.97 9.65 -5.18
C HIS A 190 -30.89 9.84 -6.71
N ILE A 191 -31.96 10.33 -7.35
CA ILE A 191 -32.00 10.57 -8.80
C ILE A 191 -30.98 11.65 -9.19
N LYS A 192 -30.90 12.76 -8.46
CA LYS A 192 -29.93 13.83 -8.75
C LYS A 192 -28.49 13.34 -8.59
N TYR A 193 -28.23 12.53 -7.57
CA TYR A 193 -26.91 11.91 -7.41
C TYR A 193 -26.55 11.00 -8.59
N ARG A 194 -27.48 10.14 -9.04
CA ARG A 194 -27.25 9.29 -10.23
C ARG A 194 -27.03 10.09 -11.50
N VAL A 195 -27.75 11.21 -11.69
CA VAL A 195 -27.54 12.12 -12.81
C VAL A 195 -26.15 12.76 -12.75
N ILE A 196 -25.69 13.20 -11.59
CA ILE A 196 -24.32 13.72 -11.41
C ILE A 196 -23.29 12.64 -11.79
N GLN A 197 -23.45 11.41 -11.31
CA GLN A 197 -22.55 10.30 -11.66
C GLN A 197 -22.55 10.04 -13.17
N PHE A 198 -23.72 10.00 -13.80
CA PHE A 198 -23.85 9.82 -15.24
C PHE A 198 -23.14 10.94 -16.02
N LEU A 199 -23.37 12.20 -15.65
CA LEU A 199 -22.73 13.35 -16.28
C LEU A 199 -21.20 13.33 -16.13
N VAL A 200 -20.71 12.97 -14.94
CA VAL A 200 -19.27 12.82 -14.67
C VAL A 200 -18.67 11.71 -15.54
N ILE A 201 -19.34 10.57 -15.67
CA ILE A 201 -18.89 9.46 -16.54
C ILE A 201 -18.88 9.90 -18.00
N CYS A 202 -19.96 10.52 -18.50
CA CYS A 202 -20.03 11.00 -19.87
C CYS A 202 -18.94 12.04 -20.18
N LEU A 203 -18.71 12.99 -19.27
CA LEU A 203 -17.65 13.99 -19.42
C LEU A 203 -16.26 13.35 -19.43
N THR A 204 -16.02 12.38 -18.54
CA THR A 204 -14.74 11.66 -18.47
C THR A 204 -14.47 10.87 -19.74
N VAL A 205 -15.47 10.13 -20.24
CA VAL A 205 -15.37 9.38 -21.50
C VAL A 205 -15.14 10.34 -22.67
N LEU A 206 -15.87 11.46 -22.73
CA LEU A 206 -15.68 12.48 -23.76
C LEU A 206 -14.24 13.01 -23.76
N VAL A 207 -13.71 13.40 -22.60
CA VAL A 207 -12.32 13.88 -22.48
C VAL A 207 -11.32 12.82 -22.94
N VAL A 208 -11.48 11.57 -22.53
CA VAL A 208 -10.60 10.46 -22.95
C VAL A 208 -10.65 10.25 -24.47
N VAL A 209 -11.85 10.23 -25.06
CA VAL A 209 -12.03 10.08 -26.52
C VAL A 209 -11.39 11.24 -27.28
N LEU A 210 -11.59 12.48 -26.83
CA LEU A 210 -10.96 13.66 -27.42
C LEU A 210 -9.43 13.58 -27.31
N MET A 211 -8.88 13.15 -26.17
CA MET A 211 -7.43 12.97 -26.02
C MET A 211 -6.90 11.91 -26.99
N LEU A 212 -7.58 10.76 -27.15
CA LEU A 212 -7.17 9.71 -28.08
C LEU A 212 -7.28 10.12 -29.55
N GLN A 213 -8.25 10.97 -29.91
CA GLN A 213 -8.49 11.39 -31.28
C GLN A 213 -7.59 12.57 -31.72
N PHE A 214 -7.36 13.53 -30.83
CA PHE A 214 -6.67 14.79 -31.15
C PHE A 214 -5.20 14.84 -30.69
N THR A 215 -4.70 13.81 -30.00
CA THR A 215 -3.30 13.73 -29.59
C THR A 215 -2.66 12.42 -30.07
N LYS A 216 -1.33 12.33 -30.02
CA LYS A 216 -0.57 11.10 -30.35
C LYS A 216 -0.69 10.01 -29.27
N LEU A 217 -1.58 10.16 -28.31
CA LEU A 217 -1.76 9.27 -27.16
C LEU A 217 -2.45 7.98 -27.61
N THR A 218 -1.86 6.84 -27.26
CA THR A 218 -2.47 5.52 -27.48
C THR A 218 -3.18 5.01 -26.23
N PHE A 219 -4.07 4.02 -26.38
CA PHE A 219 -4.69 3.37 -25.22
C PHE A 219 -3.67 2.79 -24.23
N VAL A 220 -2.55 2.27 -24.75
CA VAL A 220 -1.44 1.76 -23.90
C VAL A 220 -0.78 2.90 -23.12
N ASP A 221 -0.56 4.05 -23.74
CA ASP A 221 -0.03 5.24 -23.05
C ASP A 221 -0.94 5.68 -21.90
N LEU A 222 -2.26 5.53 -22.04
CA LEU A 222 -3.22 5.80 -20.97
C LEU A 222 -2.98 4.87 -19.77
N LEU A 223 -2.85 3.55 -20.00
CA LEU A 223 -2.56 2.58 -18.94
C LEU A 223 -1.21 2.87 -18.25
N ILE A 224 -0.17 3.19 -19.04
CA ILE A 224 1.15 3.52 -18.51
C ILE A 224 1.09 4.82 -17.67
N SER A 225 0.33 5.83 -18.11
CA SER A 225 0.16 7.07 -17.35
C SER A 225 -0.55 6.86 -16.01
N LEU A 226 -1.55 5.97 -15.96
CA LEU A 226 -2.21 5.61 -14.70
C LEU A 226 -1.23 4.96 -13.71
N LEU A 227 -0.36 4.06 -14.19
CA LEU A 227 0.70 3.47 -13.36
C LEU A 227 1.67 4.54 -12.84
N ALA A 228 1.98 5.56 -13.64
CA ALA A 228 2.84 6.68 -13.23
C ALA A 228 2.21 7.55 -12.13
N PHE A 229 0.89 7.67 -12.12
CA PHE A 229 0.16 8.45 -11.13
C PHE A 229 -0.02 7.74 -9.78
N ILE A 230 0.19 6.42 -9.71
CA ILE A 230 0.10 5.68 -8.43
C ILE A 230 1.17 6.17 -7.43
N PRO A 231 2.47 6.23 -7.77
CA PRO A 231 3.45 6.83 -6.86
C PRO A 231 3.13 8.30 -6.55
N THR A 232 2.72 9.10 -7.54
CA THR A 232 2.39 10.51 -7.30
C THR A 232 1.23 10.66 -6.32
N GLY A 233 0.17 9.86 -6.45
CA GLY A 233 -0.96 9.90 -5.52
C GLY A 233 -0.56 9.54 -4.10
N TRP A 234 0.32 8.55 -3.93
CA TRP A 234 0.90 8.22 -2.62
C TRP A 234 1.70 9.39 -2.04
N GLY A 235 2.58 10.03 -2.83
CA GLY A 235 3.32 11.22 -2.40
C GLY A 235 2.43 12.41 -2.04
N LEU A 236 1.34 12.63 -2.77
CA LEU A 236 0.35 13.66 -2.45
C LEU A 236 -0.35 13.39 -1.12
N ILE A 237 -0.67 12.13 -0.81
CA ILE A 237 -1.25 11.74 0.47
C ILE A 237 -0.26 11.98 1.61
N SER A 238 1.01 11.60 1.46
CA SER A 238 2.04 11.82 2.47
C SER A 238 2.22 13.32 2.77
N ILE A 239 2.31 14.16 1.73
CA ILE A 239 2.35 15.62 1.91
C ILE A 239 1.07 16.14 2.57
N ALA A 240 -0.10 15.65 2.17
CA ALA A 240 -1.38 16.04 2.78
C ALA A 240 -1.46 15.67 4.27
N GLN A 241 -0.82 14.58 4.71
CA GLN A 241 -0.72 14.22 6.13
C GLN A 241 0.12 15.23 6.91
N VAL A 242 1.23 15.71 6.35
CA VAL A 242 2.04 16.79 6.95
C VAL A 242 1.23 18.10 7.05
N LEU A 243 0.43 18.39 6.02
CA LEU A 243 -0.44 19.58 5.94
C LEU A 243 -1.81 19.40 6.60
N ARG A 244 -2.03 18.30 7.34
CA ARG A 244 -3.30 17.95 7.97
C ARG A 244 -3.98 19.12 8.73
N PRO A 245 -3.29 19.93 9.55
CA PRO A 245 -3.94 21.03 10.29
C PRO A 245 -4.69 22.02 9.40
N PHE A 246 -4.25 22.20 8.16
CA PHE A 246 -4.88 23.11 7.20
C PHE A 246 -5.97 22.44 6.37
N LEU A 247 -5.87 21.13 6.15
CA LEU A 247 -6.77 20.39 5.27
C LEU A 247 -7.97 19.79 6.01
N ILE A 248 -7.86 19.51 7.31
CA ILE A 248 -8.84 18.73 8.08
C ILE A 248 -10.25 19.34 8.08
N SER A 249 -10.39 20.66 7.93
CA SER A 249 -11.67 21.37 7.87
C SER A 249 -12.31 21.37 6.47
N THR A 250 -11.62 20.84 5.46
CA THR A 250 -12.04 20.88 4.05
C THR A 250 -12.52 19.52 3.55
N VAL A 251 -13.30 19.50 2.46
CA VAL A 251 -13.73 18.26 1.77
C VAL A 251 -12.54 17.48 1.19
N VAL A 252 -11.40 18.14 1.00
CA VAL A 252 -10.17 17.48 0.53
C VAL A 252 -9.69 16.44 1.53
N TRP A 253 -9.87 16.66 2.83
CA TRP A 253 -9.44 15.68 3.84
C TRP A 253 -10.23 14.38 3.78
N ASP A 254 -11.54 14.44 3.52
CA ASP A 254 -12.35 13.24 3.28
C ASP A 254 -11.85 12.45 2.06
N THR A 255 -11.40 13.18 1.03
CA THR A 255 -10.79 12.59 -0.16
C THR A 255 -9.47 11.91 0.19
N VAL A 256 -8.59 12.58 0.94
CA VAL A 256 -7.32 12.02 1.40
C VAL A 256 -7.54 10.73 2.19
N ILE A 257 -8.49 10.71 3.14
CA ILE A 257 -8.82 9.49 3.92
C ILE A 257 -9.28 8.37 2.99
N SER A 258 -10.19 8.67 2.07
CA SER A 258 -10.80 7.66 1.20
C SER A 258 -9.78 7.06 0.22
N VAL A 259 -8.90 7.89 -0.35
CA VAL A 259 -7.83 7.44 -1.24
C VAL A 259 -6.73 6.73 -0.45
N ALA A 260 -6.35 7.20 0.75
CA ALA A 260 -5.39 6.50 1.62
C ALA A 260 -5.86 5.08 1.97
N ARG A 261 -7.14 4.90 2.27
CA ARG A 261 -7.73 3.57 2.50
C ARG A 261 -7.60 2.67 1.28
N LEU A 262 -7.79 3.23 0.08
CA LEU A 262 -7.62 2.49 -1.16
C LEU A 262 -6.16 2.09 -1.40
N TYR A 263 -5.19 2.95 -1.06
CA TYR A 263 -3.77 2.57 -1.09
C TYR A 263 -3.48 1.43 -0.13
N ASP A 264 -3.93 1.51 1.12
CA ASP A 264 -3.73 0.44 2.10
C ASP A 264 -4.45 -0.86 1.72
N LEU A 265 -5.62 -0.79 1.05
CA LEU A 265 -6.25 -1.96 0.44
C LEU A 265 -5.30 -2.60 -0.58
N CYS A 266 -4.81 -1.81 -1.54
CA CYS A 266 -3.92 -2.29 -2.59
C CYS A 266 -2.62 -2.87 -2.01
N PHE A 267 -1.99 -2.19 -1.04
CA PHE A 267 -0.80 -2.67 -0.37
C PHE A 267 -1.08 -3.98 0.38
N GLY A 268 -2.17 -4.06 1.13
CA GLY A 268 -2.61 -5.28 1.81
C GLY A 268 -2.79 -6.44 0.83
N LEU A 269 -3.46 -6.21 -0.30
CA LEU A 269 -3.65 -7.23 -1.35
C LEU A 269 -2.32 -7.67 -1.99
N ILE A 270 -1.41 -6.74 -2.30
CA ILE A 270 -0.08 -7.04 -2.85
C ILE A 270 0.73 -7.90 -1.88
N VAL A 271 0.66 -7.62 -0.58
CA VAL A 271 1.36 -8.38 0.47
C VAL A 271 0.71 -9.74 0.69
N MET A 272 -0.62 -9.82 0.66
CA MET A 272 -1.35 -11.07 0.87
C MET A 272 -1.25 -12.02 -0.31
N ALA A 273 -1.13 -11.52 -1.55
CA ALA A 273 -1.03 -12.35 -2.75
C ALA A 273 0.05 -13.45 -2.68
N PRO A 274 1.33 -13.16 -2.33
CA PRO A 274 2.33 -14.22 -2.21
C PRO A 274 2.10 -15.12 -0.98
N VAL A 275 1.48 -14.61 0.10
CA VAL A 275 1.08 -15.44 1.25
C VAL A 275 0.04 -16.47 0.81
N ALA A 276 -1.01 -16.02 0.13
CA ALA A 276 -2.05 -16.89 -0.42
C ALA A 276 -1.49 -17.92 -1.41
N MET A 277 -0.55 -17.49 -2.27
CA MET A 277 0.16 -18.41 -3.18
C MET A 277 0.92 -19.49 -2.40
N PHE A 278 1.71 -19.14 -1.39
CA PHE A 278 2.43 -20.12 -0.59
C PHE A 278 1.51 -20.99 0.28
N SER A 279 0.40 -20.45 0.77
CA SER A 279 -0.60 -21.22 1.51
C SER A 279 -1.33 -22.25 0.64
N TRP A 280 -1.51 -21.95 -0.65
CA TRP A 280 -2.15 -22.84 -1.60
C TRP A 280 -1.21 -23.94 -2.12
N LEU A 281 0.09 -23.64 -2.23
CA LEU A 281 1.08 -24.60 -2.71
C LEU A 281 1.36 -25.70 -1.67
N PRO A 282 1.38 -26.99 -2.07
CA PRO A 282 1.63 -28.08 -1.16
C PRO A 282 3.05 -28.01 -0.58
N GLY A 283 3.18 -28.32 0.72
CA GLY A 283 4.47 -28.47 1.40
C GLY A 283 5.05 -27.22 2.06
N PHE A 284 4.61 -26.02 1.69
CA PHE A 284 5.12 -24.76 2.30
C PHE A 284 4.77 -24.64 3.79
N GLN A 285 3.56 -25.04 4.19
CA GLN A 285 3.16 -25.11 5.60
C GLN A 285 4.06 -26.06 6.41
N ASN A 286 4.34 -27.24 5.85
CA ASN A 286 5.22 -28.24 6.49
C ASN A 286 6.65 -27.72 6.60
N MET A 287 7.16 -27.09 5.54
CA MET A 287 8.48 -26.46 5.53
C MET A 287 8.59 -25.36 6.59
N GLN A 288 7.62 -24.46 6.65
CA GLN A 288 7.54 -23.42 7.67
C GLN A 288 7.56 -24.02 9.09
N THR A 289 6.75 -25.05 9.33
CA THR A 289 6.67 -25.70 10.64
C THR A 289 8.00 -26.32 11.05
N ARG A 290 8.72 -26.96 10.11
CA ARG A 290 10.06 -27.52 10.35
C ARG A 290 11.12 -26.45 10.62
N ILE A 291 11.04 -25.31 9.92
CA ILE A 291 11.93 -24.17 10.13
C ILE A 291 11.71 -23.57 11.52
N LEU A 292 10.44 -23.37 11.92
CA LEU A 292 10.08 -22.77 13.20
C LEU A 292 10.29 -23.71 14.40
N PHE A 293 10.00 -25.00 14.22
CA PHE A 293 9.93 -25.98 15.31
C PHE A 293 10.81 -27.21 15.03
N ASN A 294 12.06 -26.96 14.65
CA ASN A 294 13.04 -28.04 14.48
C ASN A 294 13.19 -28.86 15.79
N GLU A 295 13.46 -30.16 15.69
CA GLU A 295 13.63 -31.07 16.82
C GLU A 295 14.62 -30.54 17.87
N ALA A 296 15.68 -29.84 17.45
CA ALA A 296 16.64 -29.22 18.36
C ALA A 296 16.01 -28.13 19.24
N PHE A 297 15.12 -27.30 18.68
CA PHE A 297 14.36 -26.31 19.44
C PHE A 297 13.36 -26.98 20.38
N SER A 298 12.65 -28.01 19.90
CA SER A 298 11.70 -28.78 20.71
C SER A 298 12.38 -29.48 21.90
N ARG A 299 13.58 -30.07 21.70
CA ARG A 299 14.40 -30.65 22.78
C ARG A 299 14.91 -29.58 23.74
N GLY A 300 15.40 -28.45 23.23
CA GLY A 300 15.85 -27.32 24.05
C GLY A 300 14.73 -26.73 24.92
N LEU A 301 13.51 -26.67 24.40
CA LEU A 301 12.32 -26.22 25.13
C LEU A 301 11.93 -27.22 26.22
N GLN A 302 11.97 -28.52 25.95
CA GLN A 302 11.74 -29.54 26.99
C GLN A 302 12.78 -29.44 28.12
N ILE A 303 14.06 -29.25 27.78
CA ILE A 303 15.14 -29.07 28.77
C ILE A 303 14.93 -27.79 29.59
N SER A 304 14.53 -26.67 28.96
CA SER A 304 14.30 -25.41 29.68
C SER A 304 13.11 -25.48 30.63
N ILE A 305 12.04 -26.19 30.27
CA ILE A 305 10.88 -26.47 31.14
C ILE A 305 11.31 -27.32 32.33
N ILE A 306 12.10 -28.38 32.11
CA ILE A 306 12.61 -29.24 33.19
C ILE A 306 13.52 -28.45 34.14
N LEU A 307 14.42 -27.62 33.61
CA LEU A 307 15.34 -26.79 34.41
C LEU A 307 14.59 -25.69 35.17
N ALA A 308 13.55 -25.08 34.59
CA ALA A 308 12.71 -24.09 35.26
C ALA A 308 11.89 -24.72 36.40
N GLY A 309 11.31 -25.91 36.17
CA GLY A 309 10.61 -26.67 37.20
C GLY A 309 11.51 -27.12 38.34
N LYS A 310 12.79 -27.41 38.05
CA LYS A 310 13.80 -27.78 39.07
C LYS A 310 14.31 -26.59 39.90
N LYS A 311 14.17 -25.35 39.43
CA LYS A 311 14.53 -24.13 40.20
C LYS A 311 13.41 -23.65 41.14
N SER A 312 12.18 -24.14 40.95
CA SER A 312 11.03 -23.81 41.81
C SER A 312 10.79 -24.78 42.96
N THR A 313 11.70 -25.75 43.15
CA THR A 313 11.77 -26.68 44.28
C THR A 313 13.07 -26.46 45.02
#